data_AF-A0A3A4SE01-F1
#
_entry.id   AF-A0A3A4SE01-F1
#
_cell.length_a   1.000
_cell.length_b   1.000
_cell.length_c   1.000
_cell.angle_alpha   90.00
_cell.angle_beta   90.00
_cell.angle_gamma   90.00
#
_symmetry.space_group_name_H-M   'P 1'
#
loop_
_entity.id
_entity.type
_entity.pdbx_description
1 polymer ?
#
loop_
_entity_poly.entity_id
_entity_poly.type
_entity_poly.pdbx_seq_one_letter_code
_entity_poly.pdbx_strand_id
1 'polypeptide(L)'
;MFYPKLSLYMAGSKISPKDINHKGVKLKAKAKRTITSVLPVSKTRSGQCIGCGACCRLPSPCYFLKYREDGSGFCSIYAIRSLNCRKYPRTASECLTSATCGFRFEQKHPKTDYLPIQRRLPFLSSGIMQLFGLASWLHMSVIFRHLKKLFD
;
A
#
# COMPACT_ATOMS: atom_id res chain seq x y z
N MET A 1 18.88 -14.79 21.13
CA MET A 1 17.86 -14.85 20.04
C MET A 1 17.22 -13.46 19.96
N PHE A 2 17.75 -12.44 19.26
CA PHE A 2 18.05 -12.30 17.83
C PHE A 2 16.87 -12.65 16.91
N TYR A 3 15.99 -11.67 16.69
CA TYR A 3 15.42 -11.43 15.37
C TYR A 3 15.79 -10.00 14.93
N PRO A 4 16.40 -9.83 13.75
CA PRO A 4 16.92 -8.56 13.27
C PRO A 4 15.84 -7.71 12.55
N LYS A 5 16.14 -6.41 12.49
CA LYS A 5 15.61 -5.37 11.61
C LYS A 5 14.89 -5.87 10.35
N LEU A 6 13.62 -5.48 10.18
CA LEU A 6 13.08 -5.16 8.86
C LEU A 6 12.89 -3.65 8.78
N SER A 7 13.81 -3.04 8.05
CA SER A 7 13.91 -1.63 7.72
C SER A 7 13.19 -1.40 6.38
N LEU A 8 12.57 -0.22 6.27
CA LEU A 8 12.15 0.47 5.05
C LEU A 8 11.10 -0.26 4.19
N TYR A 9 9.89 0.29 4.17
CA TYR A 9 9.33 0.99 3.02
C TYR A 9 8.00 1.60 3.48
N MET A 10 7.88 2.91 3.38
CA MET A 10 6.70 3.69 2.99
C MET A 10 6.94 5.12 3.46
N ALA A 11 7.14 5.99 2.47
CA ALA A 11 7.35 7.41 2.59
C ALA A 11 6.31 8.04 3.54
N GLY A 12 6.81 8.74 4.55
CA GLY A 12 6.01 9.50 5.49
C GLY A 12 5.32 10.65 4.77
N SER A 13 4.03 10.48 4.47
CA SER A 13 3.12 11.61 4.41
C SER A 13 3.01 12.16 5.83
N LYS A 14 3.65 13.31 6.08
CA LYS A 14 3.53 14.06 7.33
C LYS A 14 2.09 14.56 7.45
N ILE A 15 1.21 13.74 8.02
CA ILE A 15 -0.12 14.20 8.44
C ILE A 15 0.11 15.05 9.69
N SER A 16 -0.03 16.36 9.53
CA SER A 16 0.13 17.35 10.60
C SER A 16 -0.91 17.10 11.70
N PRO A 17 -0.54 17.07 13.00
CA PRO A 17 -1.46 16.74 14.09
C PRO A 17 -2.53 17.80 14.41
N LYS A 18 -2.59 18.92 13.69
CA LYS A 18 -3.41 20.09 14.07
C LYS A 18 -4.87 20.07 13.54
N ASP A 19 -5.24 19.13 12.67
CA ASP A 19 -6.53 19.20 11.95
C ASP A 19 -7.53 18.06 12.24
N ILE A 20 -7.47 17.39 13.39
CA ILE A 20 -8.41 16.31 13.71
C ILE A 20 -9.41 16.74 14.78
N ASN A 21 -10.44 17.48 14.35
CA ASN A 21 -11.68 17.63 15.10
C ASN A 21 -12.32 16.24 15.29
N HIS A 22 -12.03 15.63 16.44
CA HIS A 22 -12.20 14.21 16.74
C HIS A 22 -13.68 13.74 16.84
N LYS A 23 -14.65 14.68 16.82
CA LYS A 23 -16.10 14.38 16.91
C LYS A 23 -16.77 14.25 15.53
N GLY A 24 -16.37 15.04 14.52
CA GLY A 24 -16.98 15.02 13.18
C GLY A 24 -16.59 13.83 12.29
N VAL A 25 -15.37 13.30 12.47
CA VAL A 25 -14.86 12.16 11.67
C VAL A 25 -15.58 10.85 12.03
N LYS A 26 -15.97 10.67 13.31
CA LYS A 26 -16.68 9.48 13.79
C LYS A 26 -18.05 9.31 13.14
N LEU A 27 -18.77 10.40 12.86
CA LEU A 27 -20.10 10.34 12.25
C LEU A 27 -20.04 10.06 10.75
N LYS A 28 -19.13 10.72 10.01
CA LYS A 28 -18.93 10.47 8.57
C LYS A 28 -18.50 9.03 8.28
N ALA A 29 -17.60 8.47 9.09
CA ALA A 29 -17.18 7.07 8.96
C ALA A 29 -18.33 6.08 9.24
N LYS A 30 -19.21 6.38 10.20
CA LYS A 30 -20.41 5.57 10.50
C LYS A 30 -21.46 5.67 9.39
N ALA A 31 -21.76 6.88 8.92
CA ALA A 31 -22.71 7.12 7.85
C ALA A 31 -22.26 6.47 6.52
N LYS A 32 -20.98 6.62 6.16
CA LYS A 32 -20.39 5.94 5.00
C LYS A 32 -20.56 4.42 5.12
N ARG A 33 -20.30 3.83 6.29
CA ARG A 33 -20.49 2.38 6.51
C ARG A 33 -21.95 1.95 6.31
N THR A 34 -22.90 2.71 6.87
CA THR A 34 -24.34 2.43 6.72
C THR A 34 -24.79 2.55 5.26
N ILE A 35 -24.35 3.55 4.50
CA ILE A 35 -24.71 3.67 3.07
C ILE A 35 -24.07 2.54 2.25
N THR A 36 -22.81 2.20 2.55
CA THR A 36 -22.12 1.09 1.86
C THR A 36 -22.69 -0.29 2.21
N SER A 37 -23.59 -0.40 3.20
CA SER A 37 -24.27 -1.66 3.52
C SER A 37 -25.24 -2.10 2.44
N VAL A 38 -25.57 -1.24 1.48
CA VAL A 38 -26.39 -1.58 0.29
C VAL A 38 -25.52 -2.13 -0.85
N LEU A 39 -24.25 -1.73 -0.95
CA LEU A 39 -23.35 -2.11 -2.05
C LEU A 39 -23.05 -3.61 -2.13
N PRO A 40 -23.03 -4.24 -3.31
CA PRO A 40 -22.83 -5.67 -3.45
C PRO A 40 -21.51 -6.16 -2.82
N VAL A 41 -21.53 -7.40 -2.34
CA VAL A 41 -20.34 -8.09 -1.81
C VAL A 41 -19.50 -8.62 -2.98
N SER A 42 -18.17 -8.65 -2.84
CA SER A 42 -17.31 -9.19 -3.89
C SER A 42 -17.70 -10.63 -4.24
N LYS A 43 -17.81 -10.93 -5.54
CA LYS A 43 -18.07 -12.28 -6.05
C LYS A 43 -16.95 -13.27 -5.70
N THR A 44 -15.75 -12.77 -5.43
CA THR A 44 -14.59 -13.59 -5.04
C THR A 44 -14.58 -13.96 -3.56
N ARG A 45 -15.60 -13.56 -2.78
CA ARG A 45 -15.70 -13.87 -1.35
C ARG A 45 -16.26 -15.27 -1.16
N SER A 46 -15.51 -16.11 -0.46
CA SER A 46 -15.92 -17.44 -0.03
C SER A 46 -15.84 -17.60 1.49
N GLY A 47 -16.43 -18.68 2.01
CA GLY A 47 -16.47 -18.98 3.45
C GLY A 47 -17.62 -18.31 4.21
N GLN A 48 -17.59 -18.44 5.53
CA GLN A 48 -18.65 -17.99 6.43
C GLN A 48 -18.12 -17.39 7.73
N CYS A 49 -18.98 -16.67 8.45
CA CYS A 49 -18.63 -16.12 9.74
C CYS A 49 -18.55 -17.24 10.79
N ILE A 50 -17.38 -17.41 11.40
CA ILE A 50 -17.11 -18.43 12.43
C ILE A 50 -17.23 -17.90 13.86
N GLY A 51 -17.78 -16.69 14.06
CA GLY A 51 -17.96 -16.13 15.41
C GLY A 51 -16.67 -15.76 16.15
N CYS A 52 -15.54 -15.56 15.44
CA CYS A 52 -14.22 -15.25 16.04
C CYS A 52 -14.13 -13.93 16.85
N GLY A 53 -15.15 -13.06 16.78
CA GLY A 53 -15.18 -11.78 17.50
C GLY A 53 -14.16 -10.73 17.07
N ALA A 54 -13.23 -11.04 16.16
CA ALA A 54 -12.17 -10.13 15.74
C ALA A 54 -12.70 -8.85 15.08
N CYS A 55 -13.77 -8.95 14.28
CA CYS A 55 -14.42 -7.78 13.68
C CYS A 55 -15.10 -6.87 14.70
N CYS A 56 -15.52 -7.39 15.86
CA CYS A 56 -16.12 -6.61 16.94
C CYS A 56 -15.08 -5.79 17.73
N ARG A 57 -13.78 -6.08 17.57
CA ARG A 57 -12.68 -5.32 18.20
C ARG A 57 -12.28 -4.09 17.38
N LEU A 58 -12.68 -4.02 16.11
CA LEU A 58 -12.17 -3.04 15.16
C LEU A 58 -13.08 -1.82 14.97
N PRO A 59 -12.49 -0.63 14.75
CA PRO A 59 -11.33 -0.04 15.45
C PRO A 59 -11.70 0.49 16.84
N SER A 60 -12.98 0.53 17.17
CA SER A 60 -13.50 0.80 18.51
C SER A 60 -14.24 -0.45 18.98
N PRO A 61 -13.98 -0.97 20.20
CA PRO A 61 -14.62 -2.17 20.67
C PRO A 61 -16.15 -2.01 20.65
N CYS A 62 -16.82 -2.99 20.06
CA CYS A 62 -18.27 -3.04 20.01
C CYS A 62 -18.81 -3.25 21.43
N TYR A 63 -19.87 -2.53 21.79
CA TYR A 63 -20.56 -2.71 23.08
C TYR A 63 -21.08 -4.14 23.29
N PHE A 64 -21.37 -4.85 22.20
CA PHE A 64 -21.86 -6.23 22.23
C PHE A 64 -20.76 -7.30 22.15
N LEU A 65 -19.50 -6.90 22.28
CA LEU A 65 -18.38 -7.84 22.39
C LEU A 65 -18.35 -8.42 23.82
N LYS A 66 -18.46 -9.73 23.92
CA LYS A 66 -18.24 -10.48 25.16
C LYS A 66 -17.02 -11.39 25.01
N TYR A 67 -16.48 -11.82 26.13
CA TYR A 67 -15.36 -12.76 26.17
C TYR A 67 -15.82 -14.04 26.84
N ARG A 68 -15.36 -15.18 26.33
CA ARG A 68 -15.48 -16.48 26.97
C ARG A 68 -14.36 -16.65 28.01
N GLU A 69 -14.43 -17.73 28.77
CA GLU A 69 -13.44 -18.09 29.81
C GLU A 69 -12.04 -18.32 29.21
N ASP A 70 -11.96 -18.79 27.96
CA ASP A 70 -10.71 -18.97 27.20
C ASP A 70 -10.10 -17.65 26.68
N GLY A 71 -10.73 -16.50 26.96
CA GLY A 71 -10.32 -15.19 26.44
C GLY A 71 -10.70 -14.94 24.98
N SER A 72 -11.39 -15.88 24.31
CA SER A 72 -11.90 -15.68 22.95
C SER A 72 -13.07 -14.69 22.95
N GLY A 73 -13.03 -13.74 22.02
CA GLY A 73 -14.10 -12.75 21.86
C GLY A 73 -15.25 -13.33 21.04
N PHE A 74 -16.49 -13.03 21.41
CA PHE A 74 -17.68 -13.37 20.62
C PHE A 74 -18.73 -12.24 20.65
N CYS A 75 -19.62 -12.24 19.66
CA CYS A 75 -20.69 -11.24 19.57
C CYS A 75 -21.93 -11.73 20.33
N SER A 76 -22.35 -11.01 21.37
CA SER A 76 -23.51 -11.41 22.17
C SER A 76 -24.84 -11.31 21.43
N ILE A 77 -24.92 -10.46 20.39
CA ILE A 77 -26.11 -10.24 19.57
C ILE A 77 -26.00 -10.90 18.19
N TYR A 78 -25.31 -12.05 18.09
CA TYR A 78 -24.99 -12.68 16.81
C TYR A 78 -26.21 -12.94 15.92
N ALA A 79 -27.35 -13.31 16.52
CA ALA A 79 -28.61 -13.56 15.83
C ALA A 79 -29.21 -12.29 15.20
N ILE A 80 -29.11 -11.14 15.88
CA ILE A 80 -29.72 -9.87 15.46
C ILE A 80 -28.69 -8.88 14.91
N ARG A 81 -27.57 -9.38 14.37
CA ARG A 81 -26.48 -8.54 13.84
C ARG A 81 -27.00 -7.48 12.88
N SER A 82 -26.51 -6.25 13.04
CA SER A 82 -26.76 -5.18 12.09
C SER A 82 -26.26 -5.58 10.69
N LEU A 83 -26.87 -5.00 9.64
CA LEU A 83 -26.51 -5.31 8.25
C LEU A 83 -25.02 -5.09 7.98
N ASN A 84 -24.42 -4.06 8.59
CA ASN A 84 -22.99 -3.80 8.54
C ASN A 84 -22.15 -5.01 9.01
N CYS A 85 -22.50 -5.58 10.16
CA CYS A 85 -21.79 -6.74 10.73
C CYS A 85 -22.03 -8.02 9.93
N ARG A 86 -23.20 -8.18 9.31
CA ARG A 86 -23.51 -9.32 8.43
C ARG A 86 -22.74 -9.26 7.11
N LYS A 87 -22.49 -8.06 6.61
CA LYS A 87 -21.88 -7.82 5.30
C LYS A 87 -20.34 -7.77 5.33
N TYR A 88 -19.75 -7.55 6.49
CA TYR A 88 -18.30 -7.51 6.65
C TYR A 88 -17.69 -8.94 6.58
N PRO A 89 -16.54 -9.12 5.90
CA PRO A 89 -15.86 -8.20 4.99
C PRO A 89 -16.49 -8.24 3.58
N ARG A 90 -16.60 -7.08 2.91
CA ARG A 90 -17.18 -7.00 1.56
C ARG A 90 -16.18 -7.32 0.45
N THR A 91 -14.95 -6.84 0.60
CA THR A 91 -13.84 -7.00 -0.33
C THR A 91 -12.59 -7.46 0.42
N ALA A 92 -11.61 -7.99 -0.31
CA ALA A 92 -10.33 -8.42 0.27
C ALA A 92 -9.61 -7.27 1.00
N SER A 93 -9.65 -6.06 0.43
CA SER A 93 -9.05 -4.85 1.00
C SER A 93 -9.71 -4.38 2.30
N GLU A 94 -10.99 -4.71 2.51
CA GLU A 94 -11.71 -4.39 3.75
C GLU A 94 -11.48 -5.43 4.85
N CYS A 95 -10.92 -6.60 4.51
CA CYS A 95 -10.71 -7.70 5.45
C CYS A 95 -9.46 -7.48 6.32
N LEU A 96 -9.60 -6.64 7.34
CA LEU A 96 -8.53 -6.35 8.31
C LEU A 96 -8.23 -7.54 9.24
N THR A 97 -9.12 -8.53 9.30
CA THR A 97 -9.03 -9.69 10.19
C THR A 97 -8.81 -10.99 9.41
N SER A 98 -8.13 -10.92 8.26
CA SER A 98 -7.87 -12.07 7.39
C SER A 98 -7.17 -13.25 8.08
N ALA A 99 -6.38 -12.98 9.13
CA ALA A 99 -5.70 -14.01 9.91
C ALA A 99 -6.66 -14.89 10.74
N THR A 100 -7.77 -14.34 11.22
CA THR A 100 -8.68 -15.01 12.17
C THR A 100 -10.10 -15.19 11.63
N CYS A 101 -10.49 -14.46 10.59
CA CYS A 101 -11.83 -14.48 10.03
C CYS A 101 -12.01 -15.69 9.10
N GLY A 102 -13.18 -16.33 9.13
CA GLY A 102 -13.51 -17.46 8.25
C GLY A 102 -13.82 -17.09 6.80
N PHE A 103 -13.86 -15.78 6.47
CA PHE A 103 -14.04 -15.32 5.10
C PHE A 103 -12.71 -15.27 4.35
N ARG A 104 -12.69 -15.79 3.12
CA ARG A 104 -11.53 -15.79 2.24
C ARG A 104 -11.87 -15.10 0.93
N PHE A 105 -10.83 -14.65 0.24
CA PHE A 105 -10.95 -13.99 -1.06
C PHE A 105 -9.95 -14.59 -2.02
N GLU A 106 -10.42 -15.01 -3.19
CA GLU A 106 -9.54 -15.43 -4.28
C GLU A 106 -8.84 -14.19 -4.85
N GLN A 107 -7.51 -14.22 -4.83
CA GLN A 107 -6.72 -13.24 -5.57
C GLN A 107 -6.77 -13.66 -7.04
N LYS A 108 -7.55 -12.93 -7.85
CA LYS A 108 -7.28 -12.94 -9.29
C LYS A 108 -5.91 -12.32 -9.45
N HIS A 109 -4.89 -13.14 -9.73
CA HIS A 109 -3.64 -12.61 -10.22
C HIS A 109 -4.02 -11.73 -11.42
N PRO A 110 -3.61 -10.45 -11.46
CA PRO A 110 -3.80 -9.69 -12.68
C PRO A 110 -3.13 -10.53 -13.78
N LYS A 111 -3.91 -10.93 -14.78
CA LYS A 111 -3.31 -11.28 -16.07
C LYS A 111 -2.57 -10.02 -16.46
N THR A 112 -1.27 -10.05 -16.32
CA THR A 112 -0.40 -9.00 -16.81
C THR A 112 -0.47 -9.11 -18.33
N ASP A 113 -1.53 -8.56 -18.91
CA ASP A 113 -1.60 -8.20 -20.32
C ASP A 113 -0.79 -6.90 -20.55
N TYR A 114 0.11 -6.56 -19.63
CA TYR A 114 1.28 -5.75 -19.96
C TYR A 114 2.14 -6.63 -20.86
N LEU A 115 1.91 -6.50 -22.17
CA LEU A 115 2.92 -6.79 -23.17
C LEU A 115 4.27 -6.29 -22.62
N PRO A 116 5.35 -7.07 -22.75
CA PRO A 116 6.65 -6.55 -22.39
C PRO A 116 6.83 -5.27 -23.21
N ILE A 117 6.85 -4.12 -22.53
CA ILE A 117 7.41 -2.91 -23.09
C ILE A 117 8.89 -3.27 -23.24
N GLN A 118 9.20 -3.92 -24.36
CA GLN A 118 10.55 -4.09 -24.81
C GLN A 118 11.09 -2.68 -24.84
N ARG A 119 11.95 -2.39 -23.87
CA ARG A 119 12.88 -1.27 -23.94
C ARG A 119 13.79 -1.53 -25.14
N ARG A 120 13.28 -1.33 -26.35
CA ARG A 120 14.06 -0.85 -27.48
C ARG A 120 14.08 0.67 -27.35
N LEU A 121 14.75 1.17 -26.33
CA LEU A 121 15.43 2.44 -26.52
C LEU A 121 16.71 2.05 -27.28
N PRO A 122 16.85 2.41 -28.56
CA PRO A 122 18.15 2.26 -29.19
C PRO A 122 19.13 3.04 -28.33
N PHE A 123 20.15 2.32 -27.91
CA PHE A 123 21.38 2.78 -27.31
C PHE A 123 22.04 3.80 -28.26
N LEU A 124 21.52 5.03 -28.27
CA LEU A 124 21.92 6.12 -29.14
C LEU A 124 22.68 7.18 -28.33
N SER A 125 23.58 6.76 -27.44
CA SER A 125 24.35 7.66 -26.57
C SER A 125 25.87 7.49 -26.65
N SER A 126 26.41 6.62 -27.52
CA SER A 126 27.85 6.31 -27.55
C SER A 126 28.65 6.94 -28.70
N GLY A 127 28.02 7.64 -29.67
CA GLY A 127 28.74 8.19 -30.83
C GLY A 127 29.10 9.68 -30.78
N ILE A 128 28.24 10.53 -30.22
CA ILE A 128 28.39 12.00 -30.36
C ILE A 128 29.35 12.62 -29.33
N MET A 129 29.62 11.94 -28.22
CA MET A 129 30.54 12.45 -27.19
C MET A 129 32.03 12.22 -27.50
N GLN A 130 32.40 11.43 -28.52
CA GLN A 130 33.81 11.22 -28.87
C GLN A 130 34.38 12.33 -29.78
N LEU A 131 33.55 13.02 -30.56
CA LEU A 131 34.03 14.05 -31.49
C LEU A 131 34.43 15.36 -30.78
N PHE A 132 33.81 15.68 -29.64
CA PHE A 132 34.16 16.88 -28.87
C PHE A 132 35.47 16.73 -28.07
N GLY A 133 35.88 15.51 -27.72
CA GLY A 133 37.13 15.26 -26.99
C GLY A 133 38.39 15.51 -27.82
N LEU A 134 38.39 15.10 -29.10
CA LEU A 134 39.58 15.20 -29.96
C LEU A 134 39.85 16.65 -30.43
N ALA A 135 38.80 17.44 -30.67
CA ALA A 135 38.95 18.85 -31.04
C ALA A 135 39.54 19.69 -29.90
N SER A 136 39.20 19.39 -28.64
CA SER A 136 39.73 20.10 -27.47
C SER A 136 41.21 19.75 -27.21
N TRP A 137 41.61 18.49 -27.44
CA TRP A 137 43.00 18.04 -27.24
C TRP A 137 43.99 18.67 -28.24
N LEU A 138 43.58 18.81 -29.52
CA LEU A 138 44.40 19.49 -30.52
C LEU A 138 44.58 20.98 -30.21
N HIS A 139 43.53 21.66 -29.72
CA HIS A 139 43.61 23.08 -29.37
C HIS A 139 44.54 23.33 -28.17
N MET A 140 44.48 22.47 -27.14
CA MET A 140 45.39 22.58 -25.98
C MET A 140 46.85 22.27 -26.36
N SER A 141 47.09 21.38 -27.32
CA SER A 141 48.44 21.02 -27.78
C SER A 141 49.17 22.14 -28.53
N VAL A 142 48.43 23.00 -29.24
CA VAL A 142 48.99 24.19 -29.93
C VAL A 142 49.28 25.31 -28.93
N ILE A 143 48.37 25.54 -27.98
CA ILE A 143 48.56 26.54 -26.91
C ILE A 143 49.79 26.19 -26.06
N PHE A 144 49.97 24.93 -25.68
CA PHE A 144 51.14 24.51 -24.88
C PHE A 144 52.47 24.71 -25.61
N ARG A 145 52.51 24.48 -26.94
CA ARG A 145 53.72 24.74 -27.75
C ARG A 145 54.06 26.24 -27.84
N HIS A 146 53.05 27.11 -27.89
CA HIS A 146 53.28 28.55 -27.86
C HIS A 146 53.73 29.06 -26.48
N LEU A 147 53.16 28.53 -25.40
CA LEU A 147 53.55 28.91 -24.04
C LEU A 147 54.99 28.49 -23.71
N LYS A 148 55.45 27.33 -24.20
CA LYS A 148 56.85 26.91 -23.99
C LYS A 148 57.86 27.87 -24.62
N LYS A 149 57.56 28.46 -25.79
CA LYS A 149 58.41 29.49 -26.44
C LYS A 149 58.50 30.82 -25.68
N LEU A 150 57.65 31.05 -24.68
CA LEU A 150 57.69 32.26 -23.86
C LEU A 150 58.52 32.09 -22.57
N PHE A 151 58.92 30.86 -22.24
CA PHE A 151 59.64 30.52 -21.01
C PHE A 151 61.07 29.99 -21.25
N ASP A 152 61.50 29.86 -22.51
CA ASP A 152 62.90 29.73 -22.94
C ASP A 152 63.36 31.07 -23.52
#